data_AF-A0A1T5G6R5-F1
#
_entry.id   AF-A0A1T5G6R5-F1
#
_cell.length_a   1.000
_cell.length_b   1.000
_cell.length_c   1.000
_cell.angle_alpha   90.00
_cell.angle_beta   90.00
_cell.angle_gamma   90.00
#
_symmetry.space_group_name_H-M   'P 1'
#
loop_
_entity.id
_entity.type
_entity.pdbx_description
1 polymer ?
#
loop_
_entity_poly.entity_id
_entity_poly.type
_entity_poly.pdbx_seq_one_letter_code
_entity_poly.pdbx_strand_id
1 'polypeptide(L)'
;MRYNETNSEQVGGRNIIEYIEDDNTIIEVSAQVMSDISGKLQANYDLIVYGSIDVDSLTVMGSLVCFGNCKADNMNVQGRCDIFGALEVNDALFSDDLRVREIVAERIEVTGKVICDSIDCREKFIGHNSILVSEGIMGEGKWDSNLIICGEYAFTEEKKHVFVVNEIDEQTEKRDPAVCVDLSMDVSEMDWSECEDYLRDLSREKPDYRGDYEAYLELVKWSDNTKIKSLNQYICLAELLCREGEKYRESDLYNVIKEELFDKAYNYIFDMQIRSLSQKDFIGLNYKLYESKDIIPDDVYRFLREELYSKIGLKYNTVVMMLGE
;
A
#
# COMPACT_ATOMS: atom_id res chain seq x y z
N MET A 1 -10.26 -24.20 -34.71
CA MET A 1 -10.34 -25.63 -34.31
C MET A 1 -10.86 -25.81 -32.89
N ARG A 2 -11.36 -27.00 -32.55
CA ARG A 2 -11.74 -27.36 -31.17
C ARG A 2 -10.73 -28.36 -30.61
N TYR A 3 -10.22 -28.13 -29.41
CA TYR A 3 -9.36 -29.05 -28.68
C TYR A 3 -10.12 -29.66 -27.50
N ASN A 4 -10.13 -30.98 -27.40
CA ASN A 4 -10.77 -31.74 -26.34
C ASN A 4 -9.90 -32.95 -25.96
N GLU A 5 -10.41 -33.84 -25.09
CA GLU A 5 -9.68 -35.00 -24.60
C GLU A 5 -9.21 -35.96 -25.70
N THR A 6 -9.83 -35.93 -26.89
CA THR A 6 -9.56 -36.89 -27.96
C THR A 6 -8.57 -36.40 -29.02
N ASN A 7 -8.30 -35.09 -29.10
CA ASN A 7 -7.39 -34.51 -30.08
C ASN A 7 -6.31 -33.60 -29.48
N SER A 8 -6.07 -33.71 -28.17
CA SER A 8 -4.90 -33.15 -27.49
C SER A 8 -3.97 -34.28 -27.06
N GLU A 9 -2.67 -34.00 -27.01
CA GLU A 9 -1.71 -34.97 -26.50
C GLU A 9 -1.76 -34.98 -24.97
N GLN A 10 -1.70 -36.16 -24.34
CA GLN A 10 -1.72 -36.26 -22.88
C GLN A 10 -0.35 -36.66 -22.33
N VAL A 11 0.25 -35.77 -21.54
CA VAL A 11 1.50 -36.05 -20.82
C VAL A 11 1.27 -35.85 -19.34
N GLY A 12 1.49 -36.90 -18.54
CA GLY A 12 1.28 -36.85 -17.09
C GLY A 12 -0.16 -36.52 -16.67
N GLY A 13 -1.15 -36.87 -17.51
CA GLY A 13 -2.57 -36.56 -17.27
C GLY A 13 -2.97 -35.11 -17.57
N ARG A 14 -2.11 -34.34 -18.25
CA ARG A 14 -2.41 -32.98 -18.71
C ARG A 14 -2.52 -32.95 -20.22
N ASN A 15 -3.47 -32.19 -20.74
CA ASN A 15 -3.60 -31.96 -22.17
C ASN A 15 -2.56 -30.93 -22.62
N ILE A 16 -1.75 -31.30 -23.60
CA ILE A 16 -0.71 -30.47 -24.21
C ILE A 16 -1.12 -30.19 -25.66
N ILE A 17 -0.97 -28.93 -26.07
CA ILE A 17 -1.18 -28.45 -27.42
C ILE A 17 0.15 -27.81 -27.84
N GLU A 18 0.86 -28.43 -28.78
CA GLU A 18 2.17 -27.94 -29.21
C GLU A 18 2.06 -26.63 -29.98
N TYR A 19 1.04 -26.50 -30.84
CA TYR A 19 0.84 -25.33 -31.69
C TYR A 19 -0.64 -25.12 -32.01
N ILE A 20 -1.04 -23.86 -32.18
CA ILE A 20 -2.40 -23.45 -32.58
C ILE A 20 -2.30 -22.71 -33.92
N GLU A 21 -2.86 -23.28 -34.99
CA GLU A 21 -2.86 -22.70 -36.35
C GLU A 21 -4.15 -21.97 -36.71
N ASP A 22 -5.19 -22.10 -35.89
CA ASP A 22 -6.53 -21.65 -36.24
C ASP A 22 -6.85 -20.25 -35.71
N ASP A 23 -7.40 -19.42 -36.59
CA ASP A 23 -7.93 -18.09 -36.28
C ASP A 23 -9.06 -18.09 -35.23
N ASN A 24 -9.71 -19.23 -35.00
CA ASN A 24 -10.76 -19.36 -34.00
C ASN A 24 -10.66 -20.70 -33.26
N THR A 25 -10.12 -20.63 -32.05
CA THR A 25 -9.74 -21.79 -31.24
C THR A 25 -10.61 -21.90 -30.00
N ILE A 26 -11.18 -23.09 -29.78
CA ILE A 26 -11.94 -23.43 -28.58
C ILE A 26 -11.23 -24.60 -27.88
N ILE A 27 -10.89 -24.44 -26.61
CA ILE A 27 -10.28 -25.47 -25.78
C ILE A 27 -11.33 -25.92 -24.75
N GLU A 28 -11.82 -27.15 -24.90
CA GLU A 28 -12.90 -27.75 -24.11
C GLU A 28 -12.37 -28.55 -22.90
N VAL A 29 -11.09 -28.41 -22.57
CA VAL A 29 -10.39 -29.10 -21.46
C VAL A 29 -9.36 -28.16 -20.81
N SER A 30 -8.89 -28.46 -19.60
CA SER A 30 -7.71 -27.76 -19.08
C SER A 30 -6.49 -28.13 -19.92
N ALA A 31 -5.71 -27.14 -20.36
CA ALA A 31 -4.64 -27.36 -21.34
C ALA A 31 -3.38 -26.53 -21.08
N GLN A 32 -2.25 -27.06 -21.55
CA GLN A 32 -0.97 -26.38 -21.67
C GLN A 32 -0.65 -26.15 -23.14
N VAL A 33 -0.44 -24.92 -23.55
CA VAL A 33 -0.06 -24.54 -24.91
C VAL A 33 1.42 -24.17 -24.93
N MET A 34 2.20 -24.86 -25.77
CA MET A 34 3.67 -24.72 -25.80
C MET A 34 4.16 -23.68 -26.81
N SER A 35 3.25 -22.91 -27.40
CA SER A 35 3.53 -21.91 -28.43
C SER A 35 2.86 -20.57 -28.10
N ASP A 36 3.18 -19.58 -28.94
CA ASP A 36 2.37 -18.38 -29.06
C ASP A 36 0.97 -18.73 -29.61
N ILE A 37 -0.02 -17.88 -29.29
CA ILE A 37 -1.41 -18.03 -29.72
C ILE A 37 -1.84 -16.74 -30.42
N SER A 38 -2.44 -16.88 -31.60
CA SER A 38 -3.05 -15.77 -32.34
C SER A 38 -4.52 -16.02 -32.70
N GLY A 39 -5.25 -14.99 -33.12
CA GLY A 39 -6.63 -15.09 -33.61
C GLY A 39 -7.68 -14.89 -32.51
N LYS A 40 -8.60 -15.84 -32.32
CA LYS A 40 -9.63 -15.81 -31.26
C LYS A 40 -9.52 -17.05 -30.40
N LEU A 41 -9.60 -16.88 -29.08
CA LEU A 41 -9.40 -17.96 -28.14
C LEU A 41 -10.49 -18.03 -27.07
N GLN A 42 -11.12 -19.20 -26.96
CA GLN A 42 -12.00 -19.56 -25.85
C GLN A 42 -11.46 -20.81 -25.15
N ALA A 43 -11.19 -20.73 -23.85
CA ALA A 43 -10.89 -21.88 -23.00
C ALA A 43 -12.01 -22.06 -21.96
N ASN A 44 -12.62 -23.24 -21.94
CA ASN A 44 -13.73 -23.55 -21.03
C ASN A 44 -13.27 -23.95 -19.62
N TYR A 45 -11.95 -24.07 -19.41
CA TYR A 45 -11.32 -24.44 -18.14
C TYR A 45 -9.97 -23.71 -18.01
N ASP A 46 -9.06 -24.22 -17.17
CA ASP A 46 -7.76 -23.62 -16.93
C ASP A 46 -6.86 -23.68 -18.17
N LEU A 47 -6.15 -22.58 -18.44
CA LEU A 47 -5.25 -22.44 -19.57
C LEU A 47 -3.87 -21.99 -19.09
N ILE A 48 -2.83 -22.73 -19.49
CA ILE A 48 -1.43 -22.34 -19.30
C ILE A 48 -0.80 -22.17 -20.68
N VAL A 49 -0.17 -21.03 -20.93
CA VAL A 49 0.49 -20.69 -22.20
C VAL A 49 1.96 -20.39 -21.93
N TYR A 50 2.85 -21.17 -22.54
CA TYR A 50 4.30 -20.99 -22.44
C TYR A 50 4.88 -20.01 -23.48
N GLY A 51 4.03 -19.45 -24.34
CA GLY A 51 4.33 -18.34 -25.25
C GLY A 51 3.56 -17.06 -24.90
N SER A 52 3.47 -16.16 -25.88
CA SER A 52 2.64 -14.95 -25.83
C SER A 52 1.26 -15.20 -26.44
N ILE A 53 0.29 -14.38 -26.06
CA ILE A 53 -1.06 -14.39 -26.60
C ILE A 53 -1.28 -13.05 -27.32
N ASP A 54 -1.68 -13.08 -28.59
CA ASP A 54 -2.03 -11.91 -29.39
C ASP A 54 -3.32 -12.18 -30.17
N VAL A 55 -4.46 -11.90 -29.54
CA VAL A 55 -5.79 -12.36 -30.00
C VAL A 55 -6.80 -11.21 -30.02
N ASP A 56 -7.74 -11.20 -30.97
CA ASP A 56 -8.82 -10.22 -30.96
C ASP A 56 -9.70 -10.35 -29.71
N SER A 57 -9.91 -11.60 -29.26
CA SER A 57 -10.75 -11.90 -28.10
C SER A 57 -10.25 -13.13 -27.36
N LEU A 58 -10.12 -12.99 -26.05
CA LEU A 58 -9.71 -14.03 -25.12
C LEU A 58 -10.79 -14.25 -24.07
N THR A 59 -11.27 -15.48 -23.95
CA THR A 59 -12.20 -15.87 -22.88
C THR A 59 -11.69 -17.15 -22.20
N VAL A 60 -11.49 -17.09 -20.89
CA VAL A 60 -11.04 -18.23 -20.07
C VAL A 60 -11.99 -18.39 -18.89
N MET A 61 -12.73 -19.50 -18.85
CA MET A 61 -13.66 -19.80 -17.75
C MET A 61 -12.97 -20.32 -16.48
N GLY A 62 -11.73 -20.81 -16.61
CA GLY A 62 -10.87 -21.17 -15.49
C GLY A 62 -9.84 -20.09 -15.17
N SER A 63 -8.71 -20.51 -14.64
CA SER A 63 -7.53 -19.66 -14.41
C SER A 63 -6.68 -19.55 -15.68
N LEU A 64 -6.01 -18.42 -15.85
CA LEU A 64 -5.05 -18.20 -16.93
C LEU A 64 -3.64 -18.00 -16.36
N VAL A 65 -2.67 -18.72 -16.92
CA VAL A 65 -1.25 -18.45 -16.72
C VAL A 65 -0.59 -18.24 -18.08
N CYS A 66 -0.01 -17.07 -18.32
CA CYS A 66 0.72 -16.74 -19.55
C CYS A 66 2.17 -16.38 -19.20
N PHE A 67 3.14 -17.13 -19.72
CA PHE A 67 4.56 -16.85 -19.49
C PHE A 67 5.14 -15.75 -20.39
N GLY A 68 4.43 -15.37 -21.45
CA GLY A 68 4.77 -14.27 -22.35
C GLY A 68 3.93 -13.02 -22.12
N ASN A 69 3.87 -12.18 -23.15
CA ASN A 69 2.97 -11.02 -23.19
C ASN A 69 1.56 -11.47 -23.55
N CYS A 70 0.56 -10.70 -23.15
CA CYS A 70 -0.84 -10.93 -23.50
C CYS A 70 -1.45 -9.67 -24.09
N LYS A 71 -1.83 -9.72 -25.36
CA LYS A 71 -2.52 -8.67 -26.07
C LYS A 71 -3.90 -9.14 -26.49
N ALA A 72 -4.94 -8.39 -26.13
CA ALA A 72 -6.28 -8.65 -26.65
C ALA A 72 -7.20 -7.44 -26.70
N ASP A 73 -8.04 -7.32 -27.73
CA ASP A 73 -9.04 -6.23 -27.70
C ASP A 73 -10.05 -6.45 -26.58
N ASN A 74 -10.50 -7.69 -26.38
CA ASN A 74 -11.46 -8.04 -25.33
C ASN A 74 -10.99 -9.27 -24.56
N MET A 75 -10.88 -9.16 -23.23
CA MET A 75 -10.42 -10.23 -22.36
C MET A 75 -11.39 -10.50 -21.21
N ASN A 76 -11.72 -11.77 -20.98
CA ASN A 76 -12.50 -12.20 -19.82
C ASN A 76 -11.86 -13.44 -19.19
N VAL A 77 -11.47 -13.34 -17.92
CA VAL A 77 -10.94 -14.46 -17.14
C VAL A 77 -11.75 -14.58 -15.84
N GLN A 78 -12.36 -15.75 -15.63
CA GLN A 78 -13.19 -15.99 -14.45
C GLN A 78 -12.38 -16.43 -13.23
N GLY A 79 -11.29 -17.18 -13.44
CA GLY A 79 -10.36 -17.56 -12.38
C GLY A 79 -9.26 -16.53 -12.20
N ARG A 80 -8.24 -16.92 -11.43
CA ARG A 80 -7.01 -16.13 -11.27
C ARG A 80 -6.28 -15.97 -12.60
N CYS A 81 -5.72 -14.79 -12.83
CA CYS A 81 -4.92 -14.48 -14.01
C CYS A 81 -3.49 -14.10 -13.60
N ASP A 82 -2.51 -14.87 -14.06
CA ASP A 82 -1.09 -14.58 -13.89
C ASP A 82 -0.43 -14.40 -15.28
N ILE A 83 0.06 -13.21 -15.59
CA ILE A 83 0.77 -12.89 -16.84
C ILE A 83 2.18 -12.42 -16.49
N PHE A 84 3.20 -13.13 -16.93
CA PHE A 84 4.59 -12.79 -16.58
C PHE A 84 5.20 -11.71 -17.49
N GLY A 85 4.55 -11.41 -18.61
CA GLY A 85 4.86 -10.26 -19.47
C GLY A 85 3.92 -9.06 -19.26
N ALA A 86 3.83 -8.23 -20.28
CA ALA A 86 2.90 -7.10 -20.33
C ALA A 86 1.49 -7.57 -20.75
N LEU A 87 0.46 -6.90 -20.23
CA LEU A 87 -0.94 -7.01 -20.62
C LEU A 87 -1.36 -5.74 -21.39
N GLU A 88 -1.70 -5.88 -22.66
CA GLU A 88 -2.23 -4.80 -23.49
C GLU A 88 -3.68 -5.13 -23.88
N VAL A 89 -4.66 -4.37 -23.38
CA VAL A 89 -6.08 -4.64 -23.62
C VAL A 89 -6.93 -3.41 -23.87
N ASN A 90 -7.96 -3.50 -24.71
CA ASN A 90 -8.94 -2.41 -24.80
C ASN A 90 -10.01 -2.57 -23.72
N ASP A 91 -10.59 -3.74 -23.56
CA ASP A 91 -11.60 -4.00 -22.53
C ASP A 91 -11.32 -5.34 -21.84
N ALA A 92 -11.21 -5.34 -20.51
CA ALA A 92 -10.93 -6.56 -19.76
C ALA A 92 -11.72 -6.69 -18.47
N LEU A 93 -12.22 -7.91 -18.22
CA LEU A 93 -12.88 -8.29 -16.98
C LEU A 93 -12.16 -9.47 -16.34
N PHE A 94 -11.75 -9.28 -15.09
CA PHE A 94 -11.12 -10.30 -14.25
C PHE A 94 -11.99 -10.51 -13.01
N SER A 95 -12.50 -11.73 -12.86
CA SER A 95 -13.40 -12.06 -11.73
C SER A 95 -12.65 -12.46 -10.45
N ASP A 96 -11.32 -12.57 -10.51
CA ASP A 96 -10.44 -12.94 -9.39
C ASP A 96 -9.15 -12.11 -9.43
N ASP A 97 -8.14 -12.49 -8.65
CA ASP A 97 -6.83 -11.84 -8.58
C ASP A 97 -6.15 -11.75 -9.96
N LEU A 98 -5.57 -10.59 -10.24
CA LEU A 98 -4.73 -10.30 -11.40
C LEU A 98 -3.29 -10.03 -10.96
N ARG A 99 -2.35 -10.80 -11.50
CA ARG A 99 -0.91 -10.54 -11.36
C ARG A 99 -0.30 -10.40 -12.72
N VAL A 100 0.37 -9.28 -12.94
CA VAL A 100 0.90 -8.94 -14.26
C VAL A 100 2.08 -8.01 -14.10
N ARG A 101 3.02 -8.01 -15.04
CA ARG A 101 4.14 -7.08 -14.96
C ARG A 101 3.70 -5.64 -15.23
N GLU A 102 3.13 -5.39 -16.40
CA GLU A 102 2.70 -4.06 -16.86
C GLU A 102 1.29 -4.15 -17.42
N ILE A 103 0.45 -3.17 -17.12
CA ILE A 103 -0.91 -3.07 -17.67
C ILE A 103 -0.97 -1.83 -18.56
N VAL A 104 -1.33 -2.01 -19.82
CA VAL A 104 -1.75 -0.94 -20.73
C VAL A 104 -3.19 -1.21 -21.12
N ALA A 105 -4.13 -0.36 -20.69
CA ALA A 105 -5.56 -0.61 -20.88
C ALA A 105 -6.38 0.63 -21.28
N GLU A 106 -7.43 0.45 -22.09
CA GLU A 106 -8.48 1.47 -22.22
C GLU A 106 -9.45 1.35 -21.02
N ARG A 107 -10.02 0.16 -20.83
CA ARG A 107 -10.91 -0.19 -19.70
C ARG A 107 -10.56 -1.53 -19.08
N ILE A 108 -10.54 -1.58 -17.75
CA ILE A 108 -10.32 -2.82 -17.00
C ILE A 108 -11.14 -2.84 -15.71
N GLU A 109 -11.74 -3.99 -15.43
CA GLU A 109 -12.42 -4.29 -14.17
C GLU A 109 -11.83 -5.55 -13.53
N VAL A 110 -11.40 -5.43 -12.28
CA VAL A 110 -10.85 -6.53 -11.49
C VAL A 110 -11.60 -6.63 -10.17
N THR A 111 -12.21 -7.79 -9.93
CA THR A 111 -12.93 -8.06 -8.67
C THR A 111 -11.96 -8.42 -7.54
N GLY A 112 -10.88 -9.13 -7.86
CA GLY A 112 -9.84 -9.52 -6.91
C GLY A 112 -8.81 -8.42 -6.64
N LYS A 113 -7.64 -8.83 -6.14
CA LYS A 113 -6.48 -7.96 -5.94
C LYS A 113 -5.72 -7.80 -7.26
N VAL A 114 -5.10 -6.64 -7.44
CA VAL A 114 -4.20 -6.37 -8.57
C VAL A 114 -2.79 -6.21 -8.04
N ILE A 115 -1.83 -6.91 -8.63
CA ILE A 115 -0.40 -6.79 -8.33
C ILE A 115 0.34 -6.60 -9.65
N CYS A 116 1.06 -5.50 -9.78
CA CYS A 116 1.85 -5.19 -10.98
C CYS A 116 3.00 -4.22 -10.74
N ASP A 117 3.85 -4.04 -11.75
CA ASP A 117 4.91 -3.04 -11.73
C ASP A 117 4.35 -1.67 -12.10
N SER A 118 3.58 -1.55 -13.18
CA SER A 118 2.99 -0.28 -13.62
C SER A 118 1.63 -0.44 -14.31
N ILE A 119 0.83 0.62 -14.29
CA ILE A 119 -0.48 0.68 -14.98
C ILE A 119 -0.60 1.99 -15.76
N ASP A 120 -0.88 1.90 -17.06
CA ASP A 120 -1.36 2.99 -17.92
C ASP A 120 -2.81 2.70 -18.32
N CYS A 121 -3.76 3.49 -17.79
CA CYS A 121 -5.19 3.33 -18.07
C CYS A 121 -5.81 4.60 -18.64
N ARG A 122 -6.40 4.51 -19.84
CA ARG A 122 -6.87 5.68 -20.59
C ARG A 122 -8.32 6.10 -20.32
N GLU A 123 -9.25 5.16 -20.12
CA GLU A 123 -10.66 5.50 -19.86
C GLU A 123 -11.11 5.18 -18.44
N LYS A 124 -10.97 3.92 -18.00
CA LYS A 124 -11.51 3.50 -16.70
C LYS A 124 -10.83 2.26 -16.11
N PHE A 125 -10.35 2.38 -14.88
CA PHE A 125 -9.91 1.27 -14.04
C PHE A 125 -10.90 1.07 -12.89
N ILE A 126 -11.43 -0.15 -12.73
CA ILE A 126 -12.26 -0.54 -11.58
C ILE A 126 -11.53 -1.67 -10.83
N GLY A 127 -11.12 -1.41 -9.60
CA GLY A 127 -10.53 -2.42 -8.72
C GLY A 127 -11.34 -2.54 -7.43
N HIS A 128 -12.15 -3.60 -7.31
CA HIS A 128 -13.03 -3.77 -6.14
C HIS A 128 -12.28 -4.04 -4.83
N ASN A 129 -10.99 -4.38 -4.87
CA ASN A 129 -10.17 -4.63 -3.69
C ASN A 129 -8.92 -3.73 -3.68
N SER A 130 -7.76 -4.25 -3.22
CA SER A 130 -6.49 -3.54 -3.21
C SER A 130 -5.75 -3.67 -4.53
N ILE A 131 -5.22 -2.55 -5.02
CA ILE A 131 -4.27 -2.47 -6.13
C ILE A 131 -2.89 -2.16 -5.56
N LEU A 132 -1.91 -3.00 -5.87
CA LEU A 132 -0.50 -2.85 -5.49
C LEU A 132 0.33 -2.70 -6.76
N VAL A 133 1.07 -1.59 -6.84
CA VAL A 133 1.84 -1.18 -8.01
C VAL A 133 3.26 -0.85 -7.56
N SER A 134 4.28 -1.57 -8.06
CA SER A 134 5.67 -1.37 -7.65
C SER A 134 6.19 0.02 -8.05
N GLU A 135 5.94 0.44 -9.29
CA GLU A 135 6.36 1.73 -9.83
C GLU A 135 5.22 2.72 -9.65
N GLY A 136 4.25 2.74 -10.56
CA GLY A 136 3.21 3.75 -10.48
C GLY A 136 2.07 3.57 -11.44
N ILE A 137 1.10 4.46 -11.27
CA ILE A 137 -0.06 4.55 -12.15
C ILE A 137 0.03 5.81 -13.01
N MET A 138 -0.42 5.71 -14.25
CA MET A 138 -0.57 6.81 -15.19
C MET A 138 -1.78 6.62 -16.09
N GLY A 139 -2.10 7.66 -16.85
CA GLY A 139 -3.21 7.69 -17.79
C GLY A 139 -4.33 8.64 -17.37
N GLU A 140 -5.14 9.05 -18.34
CA GLU A 140 -6.21 10.04 -18.17
C GLU A 140 -7.53 9.40 -17.67
N GLY A 141 -7.54 8.09 -17.42
CA GLY A 141 -8.72 7.33 -17.04
C GLY A 141 -9.24 7.63 -15.64
N LYS A 142 -10.49 7.25 -15.39
CA LYS A 142 -11.11 7.29 -14.06
C LYS A 142 -10.73 6.07 -13.23
N TRP A 143 -10.50 6.27 -11.93
CA TRP A 143 -9.99 5.24 -11.02
C TRP A 143 -10.99 4.97 -9.90
N ASP A 144 -11.69 3.84 -9.99
CA ASP A 144 -12.61 3.39 -8.95
C ASP A 144 -12.00 2.21 -8.20
N SER A 145 -11.35 2.48 -7.08
CA SER A 145 -10.80 1.43 -6.23
C SER A 145 -10.86 1.76 -4.75
N ASN A 146 -10.95 0.72 -3.92
CA ASN A 146 -10.95 0.85 -2.47
C ASN A 146 -9.58 1.31 -1.93
N LEU A 147 -8.48 0.88 -2.54
CA LEU A 147 -7.11 1.19 -2.11
C LEU A 147 -6.12 0.96 -3.25
N ILE A 148 -5.31 1.98 -3.56
CA ILE A 148 -4.21 1.90 -4.52
C ILE A 148 -2.91 2.27 -3.80
N ILE A 149 -1.91 1.40 -3.84
CA ILE A 149 -0.56 1.66 -3.33
C ILE A 149 0.42 1.57 -4.50
N CYS A 150 1.16 2.64 -4.74
CA CYS A 150 2.19 2.83 -5.74
C CYS A 150 3.53 3.01 -5.04
N GLY A 151 4.63 2.48 -5.58
CA GLY A 151 5.94 2.73 -5.01
C GLY A 151 6.47 4.11 -5.34
N GLU A 152 6.48 4.49 -6.61
CA GLU A 152 7.22 5.65 -7.12
C GLU A 152 6.35 6.85 -7.51
N TYR A 153 5.27 6.66 -8.28
CA TYR A 153 4.47 7.79 -8.80
C TYR A 153 2.98 7.47 -8.96
N ALA A 154 2.14 8.51 -8.97
CA ALA A 154 0.75 8.42 -9.37
C ALA A 154 0.30 9.66 -10.16
N PHE A 155 0.15 9.49 -11.47
CA PHE A 155 -0.36 10.52 -12.38
C PHE A 155 -1.85 10.26 -12.66
N THR A 156 -2.71 10.67 -11.72
CA THR A 156 -4.16 10.57 -11.85
C THR A 156 -4.84 11.82 -11.30
N GLU A 157 -5.97 12.22 -11.90
CA GLU A 157 -6.82 13.30 -11.39
C GLU A 157 -7.50 12.89 -10.07
N GLU A 158 -7.71 11.59 -9.84
CA GLU A 158 -8.37 11.03 -8.67
C GLU A 158 -7.35 10.57 -7.62
N LYS A 159 -6.86 11.49 -6.79
CA LYS A 159 -5.93 11.17 -5.69
C LYS A 159 -6.58 10.50 -4.47
N LYS A 160 -7.90 10.35 -4.48
CA LYS A 160 -8.63 9.78 -3.35
C LYS A 160 -8.38 8.27 -3.36
N HIS A 161 -7.80 7.73 -2.28
CA HIS A 161 -7.45 6.31 -2.12
C HIS A 161 -6.14 5.84 -2.80
N VAL A 162 -5.34 6.77 -3.33
CA VAL A 162 -4.01 6.48 -3.93
C VAL A 162 -2.88 6.86 -2.97
N PHE A 163 -1.93 5.95 -2.76
CA PHE A 163 -0.73 6.15 -1.93
C PHE A 163 0.50 5.96 -2.78
N VAL A 164 1.40 6.94 -2.80
CA VAL A 164 2.71 6.80 -3.42
C VAL A 164 3.75 6.73 -2.33
N VAL A 165 4.53 5.65 -2.24
CA VAL A 165 5.49 5.44 -1.16
C VAL A 165 6.66 6.43 -1.24
N ASN A 166 7.14 6.75 -2.43
CA ASN A 166 8.24 7.71 -2.63
C ASN A 166 7.82 9.17 -2.49
N GLU A 167 6.55 9.54 -2.74
CA GLU A 167 6.09 10.90 -2.43
C GLU A 167 5.97 11.14 -0.92
N ILE A 168 5.96 10.08 -0.10
CA ILE A 168 6.11 10.20 1.36
C ILE A 168 7.55 10.59 1.72
N ASP A 169 8.55 10.22 0.91
CA ASP A 169 9.96 10.62 1.07
C ASP A 169 10.22 12.08 0.63
N GLU A 170 9.49 12.61 -0.35
CA GLU A 170 9.78 13.94 -0.93
C GLU A 170 8.94 15.10 -0.36
N GLN A 171 7.85 14.85 0.37
CA GLN A 171 7.07 15.94 1.01
C GLN A 171 7.71 16.54 2.28
N THR A 172 8.95 16.15 2.61
CA THR A 172 9.84 16.94 3.48
C THR A 172 10.32 18.21 2.75
N GLU A 173 9.43 19.16 2.51
CA GLU A 173 9.87 20.55 2.42
C GLU A 173 10.36 20.96 3.82
N LYS A 174 11.69 21.05 3.92
CA LYS A 174 12.43 21.59 5.06
C LYS A 174 11.70 22.81 5.62
N ARG A 175 11.06 22.64 6.78
CA ARG A 175 10.78 23.79 7.63
C ARG A 175 12.12 24.34 8.06
N ASP A 176 12.32 25.64 7.87
CA ASP A 176 13.46 26.33 8.47
C ASP A 176 13.46 26.00 9.96
N PRO A 177 14.59 25.56 10.54
CA PRO A 177 14.67 25.24 11.95
C PRO A 177 14.33 26.50 12.73
N ALA A 178 13.10 26.55 13.26
CA ALA A 178 12.66 27.63 14.10
C ALA A 178 13.63 27.71 15.28
N VAL A 179 14.26 28.87 15.45
CA VAL A 179 15.02 29.19 16.65
C VAL A 179 14.03 28.98 17.81
N CYS A 180 14.26 27.98 18.64
CA CYS A 180 13.34 27.60 19.71
C CYS A 180 13.63 28.42 20.99
N VAL A 181 12.61 28.57 21.86
CA VAL A 181 12.74 29.18 23.19
C VAL A 181 13.46 28.24 24.14
N ASP A 182 14.36 28.80 24.95
CA ASP A 182 14.92 28.10 26.10
C ASP A 182 13.86 27.99 27.21
N LEU A 183 13.37 26.77 27.44
CA LEU A 183 12.52 26.43 28.57
C LEU A 183 13.39 25.88 29.69
N SER A 184 13.91 26.76 30.53
CA SER A 184 14.53 26.43 31.81
C SER A 184 13.47 26.13 32.89
N MET A 185 12.44 25.36 32.51
CA MET A 185 11.31 25.02 33.38
C MET A 185 11.58 23.70 34.08
N ASP A 186 11.79 23.74 35.40
CA ASP A 186 11.89 22.54 36.24
C ASP A 186 10.50 21.95 36.46
N VAL A 187 10.18 20.90 35.71
CA VAL A 187 8.87 20.22 35.74
C VAL A 187 8.77 19.23 36.91
N SER A 188 9.85 19.01 37.66
CA SER A 188 9.88 18.02 38.73
C SER A 188 9.10 18.43 39.98
N GLU A 189 8.84 19.74 40.15
CA GLU A 189 8.12 20.30 41.29
C GLU A 189 6.70 20.81 40.97
N MET A 190 6.31 20.86 39.69
CA MET A 190 5.01 21.36 39.22
C MET A 190 4.03 20.22 38.92
N ASP A 191 2.73 20.45 39.13
CA ASP A 191 1.71 19.53 38.62
C ASP A 191 1.37 19.80 37.13
N TRP A 192 0.73 18.84 36.46
CA TRP A 192 0.45 18.96 35.02
C TRP A 192 -0.48 20.13 34.66
N SER A 193 -1.37 20.51 35.57
CA SER A 193 -2.26 21.66 35.36
C SER A 193 -1.49 22.97 35.44
N GLU A 194 -0.56 23.07 36.40
CA GLU A 194 0.35 24.21 36.54
C GLU A 194 1.28 24.36 35.33
N CYS A 195 1.79 23.23 34.79
CA CYS A 195 2.57 23.23 33.55
C CYS A 195 1.75 23.68 32.34
N GLU A 196 0.49 23.23 32.23
CA GLU A 196 -0.40 23.64 31.13
C GLU A 196 -0.67 25.15 31.16
N ASP A 197 -0.98 25.70 32.34
CA ASP A 197 -1.24 27.12 32.51
C ASP A 197 0.01 27.97 32.22
N TYR A 198 1.19 27.54 32.67
CA TYR A 198 2.46 28.21 32.38
C TYR A 198 2.77 28.27 30.88
N LEU A 199 2.63 27.15 30.16
CA LEU A 199 2.85 27.11 28.71
C LEU A 199 1.82 27.96 27.95
N ARG A 200 0.56 28.00 28.42
CA ARG A 200 -0.48 28.86 27.83
C ARG A 200 -0.15 30.34 28.01
N ASP A 201 0.34 30.76 29.16
CA ASP A 201 0.70 32.15 29.40
C ASP A 201 1.95 32.55 28.60
N LEU A 202 2.98 31.69 28.55
CA LEU A 202 4.14 31.92 27.69
C LEU A 202 3.79 32.03 26.20
N SER A 203 2.82 31.24 25.72
CA SER A 203 2.35 31.31 24.33
C SER A 203 1.69 32.65 23.99
N ARG A 204 1.10 33.32 24.99
CA ARG A 204 0.49 34.66 24.85
C ARG A 204 1.53 35.76 24.91
N GLU A 205 2.54 35.60 25.78
CA GLU A 205 3.61 36.58 25.97
C GLU A 205 4.64 36.59 24.84
N LYS A 206 4.88 35.44 24.20
CA LYS A 206 5.86 35.29 23.13
C LYS A 206 5.24 34.64 21.88
N PRO A 207 4.47 35.40 21.08
CA PRO A 207 3.76 34.88 19.91
C PRO A 207 4.67 34.26 18.84
N ASP A 208 5.92 34.74 18.76
CA ASP A 208 6.93 34.28 17.79
C ASP A 208 7.26 32.79 17.95
N TYR A 209 6.93 32.19 19.09
CA TYR A 209 7.22 30.79 19.43
C TYR A 209 5.96 29.99 19.73
N ARG A 210 4.80 30.49 19.29
CA ARG A 210 3.51 29.85 19.54
C ARG A 210 3.46 28.38 19.10
N GLY A 211 4.12 28.04 17.99
CA GLY A 211 4.18 26.65 17.50
C GLY A 211 4.91 25.69 18.46
N ASP A 212 5.96 26.16 19.14
CA ASP A 212 6.70 25.37 20.12
C ASP A 212 5.84 25.12 21.36
N TYR A 213 5.20 26.17 21.89
CA TYR A 213 4.30 26.03 23.04
C TYR A 213 3.10 25.15 22.73
N GLU A 214 2.55 25.20 21.52
CA GLU A 214 1.51 24.29 21.08
C GLU A 214 2.01 22.83 21.07
N ALA A 215 3.26 22.57 20.68
CA ALA A 215 3.86 21.22 20.76
C ALA A 215 4.02 20.73 22.20
N TYR A 216 4.46 21.58 23.12
CA TYR A 216 4.54 21.24 24.54
C TYR A 216 3.16 21.02 25.17
N LEU A 217 2.17 21.83 24.82
CA LEU A 217 0.79 21.64 25.28
C LEU A 217 0.21 20.31 24.79
N GLU A 218 0.54 19.88 23.57
CA GLU A 218 0.18 18.53 23.11
C GLU A 218 0.88 17.44 23.95
N LEU A 219 2.15 17.60 24.35
CA LEU A 219 2.83 16.63 25.24
C LEU A 219 2.17 16.57 26.62
N VAL A 220 1.79 17.71 27.20
CA VAL A 220 1.10 17.76 28.49
C VAL A 220 -0.23 17.01 28.42
N LYS A 221 -0.97 17.05 27.31
CA LYS A 221 -2.19 16.22 27.16
C LYS A 221 -1.93 14.72 27.23
N TRP A 222 -0.69 14.28 26.96
CA TRP A 222 -0.29 12.88 27.09
C TRP A 222 0.07 12.49 28.52
N SER A 223 0.37 13.45 29.40
CA SER A 223 0.83 13.18 30.77
C SER A 223 -0.22 12.51 31.66
N ASP A 224 -1.50 12.85 31.46
CA ASP A 224 -2.64 12.26 32.18
C ASP A 224 -2.98 10.84 31.70
N ASN A 225 -2.40 10.39 30.57
CA ASN A 225 -2.57 9.03 30.08
C ASN A 225 -1.68 8.07 30.87
N THR A 226 -2.08 7.82 32.11
CA THR A 226 -1.43 6.99 33.15
C THR A 226 -0.77 5.71 32.69
N LYS A 227 -1.17 5.13 31.53
CA LYS A 227 -0.38 4.23 30.66
C LYS A 227 -0.84 4.37 29.21
N ILE A 228 0.07 4.30 28.26
CA ILE A 228 -0.26 4.05 26.84
C ILE A 228 -0.98 2.70 26.75
N LYS A 229 -2.15 2.62 26.11
CA LYS A 229 -3.01 1.41 26.08
C LYS A 229 -3.16 0.79 24.69
N SER A 230 -2.71 1.46 23.64
CA SER A 230 -2.82 0.97 22.28
C SER A 230 -1.63 1.40 21.43
N LEU A 231 -1.39 0.66 20.35
CA LEU A 231 -0.36 0.97 19.37
C LEU A 231 -0.62 2.32 18.68
N ASN A 232 -1.90 2.69 18.45
CA ASN A 232 -2.25 4.01 17.91
C ASN A 232 -1.73 5.15 18.81
N GLN A 233 -1.88 4.99 20.13
CA GLN A 233 -1.41 5.97 21.11
C GLN A 233 0.11 6.04 21.12
N TYR A 234 0.79 4.89 21.06
CA TYR A 234 2.24 4.84 20.97
C TYR A 234 2.76 5.56 19.73
N ILE A 235 2.18 5.29 18.55
CA ILE A 235 2.56 5.95 17.28
C ILE A 235 2.35 7.47 17.34
N CYS A 236 1.25 7.93 17.96
CA CYS A 236 0.99 9.36 18.08
C CYS A 236 1.94 10.06 19.07
N LEU A 237 2.31 9.39 20.15
CA LEU A 237 3.31 9.93 21.07
C LEU A 237 4.70 9.95 20.42
N ALA A 238 5.03 8.93 19.63
CA ALA A 238 6.28 8.90 18.88
C ALA A 238 6.40 10.10 17.93
N GLU A 239 5.36 10.37 17.12
CA GLU A 239 5.39 11.50 16.18
C GLU A 239 5.57 12.83 16.91
N LEU A 240 4.92 12.98 18.06
CA LEU A 240 5.06 14.17 18.88
C LEU A 240 6.48 14.34 19.41
N LEU A 241 7.12 13.27 19.88
CA LEU A 241 8.51 13.27 20.35
C LEU A 241 9.54 13.46 19.20
N CYS A 242 9.15 13.22 17.95
CA CYS A 242 10.01 13.42 16.78
C CYS A 242 10.09 14.88 16.32
N ARG A 243 9.21 15.77 16.81
CA ARG A 243 9.16 17.17 16.38
C ARG A 243 10.53 17.87 16.46
N GLU A 244 10.79 18.74 15.48
CA GLU A 244 12.05 19.45 15.34
C GLU A 244 12.19 20.58 16.36
N GLY A 245 13.40 20.72 16.90
CA GLY A 245 13.78 21.74 17.88
C GLY A 245 14.78 21.18 18.90
N GLU A 246 16.04 21.58 18.81
CA GLU A 246 17.10 21.12 19.72
C GLU A 246 16.71 21.36 21.19
N LYS A 247 16.17 22.55 21.48
CA LYS A 247 15.67 22.91 22.81
C LYS A 247 14.40 22.17 23.23
N TYR A 248 13.59 21.72 22.26
CA TYR A 248 12.43 20.85 22.53
C TYR A 248 12.88 19.53 23.13
N ARG A 249 13.92 18.94 22.54
CA ARG A 249 14.51 17.67 22.98
C ARG A 249 15.34 17.81 24.25
N GLU A 250 15.86 18.99 24.53
CA GLU A 250 16.59 19.29 25.77
C GLU A 250 15.69 19.63 26.96
N SER A 251 14.39 19.87 26.73
CA SER A 251 13.47 20.27 27.80
C SER A 251 13.19 19.15 28.80
N ASP A 252 13.03 19.52 30.07
CA ASP A 252 12.66 18.59 31.14
C ASP A 252 11.30 17.93 30.89
N LEU A 253 10.34 18.65 30.30
CA LEU A 253 9.02 18.11 29.93
C LEU A 253 9.15 16.97 28.91
N TYR A 254 9.98 17.17 27.87
CA TYR A 254 10.26 16.13 26.89
C TYR A 254 10.88 14.90 27.55
N ASN A 255 11.90 15.10 28.38
CA ASN A 255 12.61 14.01 29.05
C ASN A 255 11.70 13.21 29.97
N VAL A 256 10.88 13.88 30.79
CA VAL A 256 9.91 13.21 31.68
C VAL A 256 8.91 12.39 30.87
N ILE A 257 8.28 12.95 29.83
CA ILE A 257 7.30 12.21 29.03
C ILE A 257 7.95 11.04 28.28
N LYS A 258 9.15 11.23 27.76
CA LYS A 258 9.91 10.17 27.09
C LYS A 258 10.22 9.02 28.05
N GLU A 259 10.83 9.30 29.20
CA GLU A 259 11.24 8.27 30.15
C GLU A 259 10.06 7.60 30.86
N GLU A 260 9.07 8.39 31.30
CA GLU A 260 7.97 7.89 32.14
C GLU A 260 6.81 7.29 31.34
N LEU A 261 6.61 7.67 30.08
CA LEU A 261 5.54 7.14 29.24
C LEU A 261 6.06 6.34 28.04
N PHE A 262 6.89 6.93 27.20
CA PHE A 262 7.29 6.30 25.93
C PHE A 262 8.20 5.08 26.15
N ASP A 263 9.29 5.25 26.89
CA ASP A 263 10.26 4.18 27.15
C ASP A 263 9.67 3.09 28.05
N LYS A 264 8.77 3.45 28.98
CA LYS A 264 8.04 2.44 29.76
C LYS A 264 7.07 1.64 28.88
N ALA A 265 6.40 2.30 27.93
CA ALA A 265 5.47 1.67 26.99
C ALA A 265 6.10 0.62 26.09
N TYR A 266 7.37 0.81 25.73
CA TYR A 266 8.16 -0.18 25.01
C TYR A 266 8.09 -1.59 25.63
N ASN A 267 8.13 -1.69 26.96
CA ASN A 267 8.17 -2.98 27.67
C ASN A 267 6.92 -3.85 27.50
N TYR A 268 5.81 -3.28 27.03
CA TYR A 268 4.54 -3.99 26.86
C TYR A 268 3.89 -3.70 25.50
N ILE A 269 4.68 -3.19 24.54
CA ILE A 269 4.18 -2.82 23.22
C ILE A 269 3.63 -4.02 22.43
N PHE A 270 4.27 -5.18 22.55
CA PHE A 270 3.85 -6.41 21.87
C PHE A 270 2.53 -6.97 22.41
N ASP A 271 2.09 -6.53 23.60
CA ASP A 271 0.80 -6.90 24.18
C ASP A 271 -0.32 -5.91 23.78
N MET A 272 0.03 -4.80 23.13
CA MET A 272 -0.92 -3.81 22.67
C MET A 272 -1.54 -4.18 21.32
N GLN A 273 -2.68 -3.56 21.02
CA GLN A 273 -3.37 -3.76 19.75
C GLN A 273 -3.64 -2.43 19.04
N ILE A 274 -3.59 -2.46 17.72
CA ILE A 274 -4.21 -1.45 16.86
C ILE A 274 -5.71 -1.71 16.84
N ARG A 275 -6.51 -0.69 17.19
CA ARG A 275 -7.99 -0.76 17.10
C ARG A 275 -8.41 -0.84 15.63
N SER A 276 -9.65 -1.24 15.35
CA SER A 276 -10.21 -1.16 14.00
C SER A 276 -9.97 0.23 13.39
N LEU A 277 -9.35 0.27 12.21
CA LEU A 277 -8.99 1.52 11.55
C LEU A 277 -9.98 1.81 10.42
N SER A 278 -10.45 3.05 10.36
CA SER A 278 -10.95 3.56 9.07
C SER A 278 -9.77 3.74 8.13
N GLN A 279 -10.05 3.85 6.83
CA GLN A 279 -9.02 4.15 5.85
C GLN A 279 -8.27 5.45 6.19
N LYS A 280 -8.97 6.51 6.62
CA LYS A 280 -8.34 7.77 7.04
C LYS A 280 -7.40 7.58 8.24
N ASP A 281 -7.77 6.72 9.19
CA ASP A 281 -6.96 6.47 10.38
C ASP A 281 -5.71 5.65 10.04
N PHE A 282 -5.82 4.69 9.13
CA PHE A 282 -4.66 3.94 8.61
C PHE A 282 -3.64 4.88 7.99
N ILE A 283 -4.07 5.81 7.13
CA ILE A 283 -3.20 6.79 6.47
C ILE A 283 -2.49 7.64 7.51
N GLY A 284 -3.27 8.22 8.44
CA GLY A 284 -2.72 9.10 9.46
C GLY A 284 -1.71 8.39 10.36
N LEU A 285 -1.97 7.14 10.75
CA LEU A 285 -1.05 6.36 11.57
C LEU A 285 0.20 5.92 10.80
N ASN A 286 0.06 5.56 9.53
CA ASN A 286 1.21 5.14 8.72
C ASN A 286 2.19 6.30 8.50
N TYR A 287 1.65 7.49 8.21
CA TYR A 287 2.44 8.71 8.07
C TYR A 287 3.17 9.06 9.38
N LYS A 288 2.44 9.08 10.51
CA LYS A 288 3.04 9.33 11.82
C LYS A 288 4.13 8.33 12.18
N LEU A 289 3.91 7.04 11.89
CA LEU A 289 4.88 6.00 12.15
C LEU A 289 6.17 6.25 11.36
N TYR A 290 6.04 6.59 10.08
CA TYR A 290 7.18 6.92 9.21
C TYR A 290 7.99 8.12 9.73
N GLU A 291 7.33 9.24 10.07
CA GLU A 291 7.98 10.43 10.67
C GLU A 291 8.70 10.12 11.99
N SER A 292 8.27 9.05 12.67
CA SER A 292 8.80 8.62 13.96
C SER A 292 9.91 7.58 13.87
N LYS A 293 10.37 7.21 12.66
CA LYS A 293 11.29 6.08 12.45
C LYS A 293 12.58 6.19 13.25
N ASP A 294 13.11 7.40 13.41
CA ASP A 294 14.44 7.61 14.03
C ASP A 294 14.42 7.47 15.56
N ILE A 295 13.26 7.56 16.20
CA ILE A 295 13.12 7.41 17.65
C ILE A 295 12.54 6.05 18.07
N ILE A 296 11.94 5.32 17.13
CA ILE A 296 11.36 3.99 17.38
C ILE A 296 12.43 2.94 17.06
N PRO A 297 12.74 2.00 17.97
CA PRO A 297 13.63 0.89 17.67
C PRO A 297 13.18 0.08 16.43
N ASP A 298 14.11 -0.34 15.57
CA ASP A 298 13.83 -1.01 14.30
C ASP A 298 12.89 -2.23 14.41
N ASP A 299 13.07 -3.04 15.46
CA ASP A 299 12.25 -4.23 15.73
C ASP A 299 10.79 -3.84 16.02
N VAL A 300 10.59 -2.79 16.81
CA VAL A 300 9.28 -2.22 17.11
C VAL A 300 8.68 -1.55 15.89
N TYR A 301 9.47 -0.80 15.13
CA TYR A 301 9.00 -0.13 13.91
C TYR A 301 8.45 -1.17 12.91
N ARG A 302 9.18 -2.26 12.68
CA ARG A 302 8.73 -3.38 11.83
C ARG A 302 7.47 -4.04 12.36
N PHE A 303 7.39 -4.30 13.67
CA PHE A 303 6.20 -4.85 14.31
C PHE A 303 4.97 -3.94 14.13
N LEU A 304 5.13 -2.64 14.34
CA LEU A 304 4.06 -1.64 14.15
C LEU A 304 3.58 -1.60 12.70
N ARG A 305 4.49 -1.68 11.72
CA ARG A 305 4.15 -1.75 10.30
C ARG A 305 3.38 -3.04 9.98
N GLU A 306 3.84 -4.20 10.44
CA GLU A 306 3.13 -5.47 10.22
C GLU A 306 1.72 -5.43 10.83
N GLU A 307 1.57 -4.95 12.08
CA GLU A 307 0.26 -4.82 12.70
C GLU A 307 -0.64 -3.83 11.96
N LEU A 308 -0.10 -2.72 11.47
CA LEU A 308 -0.87 -1.69 10.77
C LEU A 308 -1.38 -2.20 9.41
N TYR A 309 -0.51 -2.81 8.61
CA TYR A 309 -0.87 -3.37 7.30
C TYR A 309 -1.81 -4.59 7.45
N SER A 310 -1.69 -5.35 8.54
CA SER A 310 -2.62 -6.45 8.82
C SER A 310 -4.08 -5.98 8.91
N LYS A 311 -4.33 -4.73 9.38
CA LYS A 311 -5.68 -4.19 9.51
C LYS A 311 -6.36 -3.90 8.18
N ILE A 312 -5.58 -3.76 7.11
CA ILE A 312 -6.08 -3.61 5.73
C ILE A 312 -5.94 -4.90 4.92
N GLY A 313 -5.66 -6.05 5.58
CA GLY A 313 -5.59 -7.35 4.93
C GLY A 313 -4.32 -7.60 4.12
N LEU A 314 -3.24 -6.87 4.42
CA LEU A 314 -1.93 -7.01 3.79
C LEU A 314 -0.88 -7.47 4.81
N LYS A 315 0.13 -8.22 4.36
CA LYS A 315 1.34 -8.49 5.14
C LYS A 315 2.38 -7.45 4.78
N TYR A 316 3.03 -6.85 5.78
CA TYR A 316 3.98 -5.77 5.51
C TYR A 316 5.20 -6.29 4.73
N ASN A 317 5.68 -7.49 5.05
CA ASN A 317 6.75 -8.13 4.26
C ASN A 317 6.41 -8.29 2.77
N THR A 318 5.14 -8.53 2.44
CA THR A 318 4.69 -8.60 1.04
C THR A 318 4.76 -7.25 0.36
N VAL A 319 4.45 -6.17 1.09
CA VAL A 319 4.56 -4.80 0.59
C VAL A 319 6.03 -4.42 0.37
N VAL A 320 6.91 -4.69 1.34
CA VAL A 320 8.36 -4.43 1.22
C VAL A 320 8.96 -5.15 0.01
N MET A 321 8.67 -6.45 -0.14
CA MET A 321 9.15 -7.24 -1.28
C MET A 321 8.67 -6.70 -2.63
N MET A 322 7.47 -6.10 -2.68
CA MET A 322 6.92 -5.53 -3.91
C MET A 322 7.46 -4.14 -4.23
N LEU A 323 7.92 -3.40 -3.22
CA LEU A 323 8.43 -2.03 -3.37
C LEU A 323 9.96 -1.97 -3.54
N GLY A 324 10.66 -3.11 -3.51
CA GLY A 324 12.09 -3.17 -3.79
C GLY A 324 13.00 -2.62 -2.68
N GLU A 325 12.52 -2.56 -1.43
CA GLU A 325 13.33 -2.20 -0.24
C GLU A 325 14.08 -3.40 0.38
#